data_AF-A0AAP9Y7V3-F1
#
_entry.id   AF-A0AAP9Y7V3-F1
#
_cell.length_a   1.000
_cell.length_b   1.000
_cell.length_c   1.000
_cell.angle_alpha   90.00
_cell.angle_beta   90.00
_cell.angle_gamma   90.00
#
_symmetry.space_group_name_H-M   'P 1'
#
loop_
_entity.id
_entity.type
_entity.pdbx_description
1 polymer ?
#
loop_
_entity_poly.entity_id
_entity_poly.type
_entity_poly.pdbx_seq_one_letter_code
_entity_poly.pdbx_strand_id
1 'polypeptide(L)'
;MTQPTPQPGKYSPPSDPARGDRGARPSIGTLFASVTSQLSGIVRDEIELNKTKLIAFLSRSGKGAFLLGAAAVFALFLLGWTLHTIEIALSLVLPAWASSLIIVGILLPIVPILALLGIRSLKSAQEYRPDPAASITATKKAIEKGLGK
;
A
#
# COMPACT_ATOMS: atom_id res chain seq x y z
N MET A 1 32.61 53.11 17.41
CA MET A 1 33.69 52.28 16.82
C MET A 1 33.29 51.96 15.40
N THR A 2 34.26 52.10 14.50
CA THR A 2 34.17 52.28 13.05
C THR A 2 33.71 51.04 12.30
N GLN A 3 32.73 51.18 11.40
CA GLN A 3 32.53 50.20 10.33
C GLN A 3 33.75 50.21 9.40
N PRO A 4 34.29 49.06 8.97
CA PRO A 4 35.30 49.01 7.93
C PRO A 4 34.68 49.24 6.55
N THR A 5 35.33 50.09 5.77
CA THR A 5 35.02 50.38 4.37
C THR A 5 35.17 49.11 3.50
N PRO A 6 34.17 48.70 2.70
CA PRO A 6 34.36 47.63 1.72
C PRO A 6 35.23 48.15 0.57
N GLN A 7 36.38 47.50 0.33
CA GLN A 7 37.21 47.80 -0.83
C GLN A 7 36.46 47.49 -2.14
N PRO A 8 36.57 48.33 -3.18
CA PRO A 8 36.06 48.01 -4.51
C PRO A 8 36.85 46.84 -5.09
N GLY A 9 36.28 45.64 -5.00
CA GLY A 9 36.78 44.45 -5.68
C GLY A 9 36.83 44.70 -7.18
N LYS A 10 37.98 44.40 -7.78
CA LYS A 10 38.18 44.38 -9.23
C LYS A 10 37.12 43.48 -9.85
N TYR A 11 36.14 44.05 -10.54
CA TYR A 11 35.28 43.29 -11.42
C TYR A 11 36.13 42.77 -12.58
N SER A 12 36.49 41.49 -12.53
CA SER A 12 36.79 40.75 -13.76
C SER A 12 35.46 40.68 -14.53
N PRO A 13 35.36 41.18 -15.77
CA PRO A 13 34.15 41.00 -16.54
C PRO A 13 33.85 39.49 -16.65
N PRO A 14 32.57 39.07 -16.55
CA PRO A 14 32.20 37.71 -16.89
C PRO A 14 32.73 37.41 -18.29
N SER A 15 33.48 36.31 -18.44
CA SER A 15 33.79 35.78 -19.76
C SER A 15 32.47 35.49 -20.45
N ASP A 16 32.09 36.37 -21.37
CA ASP A 16 30.85 36.33 -22.12
C ASP A 16 30.83 35.03 -22.95
N PRO A 17 29.96 34.04 -22.67
CA PRO A 17 29.85 32.86 -23.52
C PRO A 17 29.17 33.19 -24.87
N ALA A 18 28.88 34.46 -25.17
CA ALA A 18 28.19 34.91 -26.38
C ALA A 18 29.02 34.86 -27.68
N ARG A 19 29.81 33.80 -27.89
CA ARG A 19 30.26 33.41 -29.24
C ARG A 19 30.14 31.92 -29.50
N GLY A 20 28.93 31.42 -29.32
CA GLY A 20 28.47 30.15 -29.89
C GLY A 20 26.95 30.18 -29.95
N ASP A 21 26.40 30.12 -31.17
CA ASP A 21 25.02 29.74 -31.46
C ASP A 21 23.91 30.81 -31.33
N ARG A 22 24.08 31.95 -32.01
CA ARG A 22 22.93 32.69 -32.56
C ARG A 22 22.62 32.10 -33.95
N GLY A 23 21.65 31.19 -34.07
CA GLY A 23 21.25 30.78 -35.42
C GLY A 23 20.22 29.68 -35.63
N ALA A 24 19.93 28.79 -34.68
CA ALA A 24 18.91 27.78 -34.89
C ALA A 24 17.67 28.10 -34.04
N ARG A 25 16.63 28.67 -34.66
CA ARG A 25 15.28 28.52 -34.10
C ARG A 25 15.11 27.02 -33.83
N PRO A 26 14.71 26.58 -32.62
CA PRO A 26 14.44 25.18 -32.36
C PRO A 26 13.54 24.68 -33.49
N SER A 27 14.06 23.75 -34.30
CA SER A 27 13.26 23.16 -35.35
C SER A 27 12.04 22.52 -34.70
N ILE A 28 10.91 22.46 -35.40
CA ILE A 28 9.69 21.80 -34.90
C ILE A 28 10.02 20.40 -34.35
N GLY A 29 11.01 19.71 -34.95
CA GLY A 29 11.52 18.43 -34.46
C GLY A 29 12.22 18.50 -33.09
N THR A 30 13.02 19.52 -32.80
CA THR A 30 13.67 19.71 -31.48
C THR A 30 12.68 20.08 -30.38
N LEU A 31 11.64 20.86 -30.71
CA LEU A 31 10.55 21.15 -29.77
C LEU A 31 9.74 19.90 -29.46
N PHE A 32 9.41 19.09 -30.49
CA PHE A 32 8.72 17.82 -30.29
C PHE A 32 9.54 16.85 -29.42
N ALA A 33 10.84 16.71 -29.70
CA ALA A 33 11.74 15.87 -28.91
C ALA A 33 11.80 16.33 -27.44
N SER A 34 11.80 17.63 -27.18
CA SER A 34 11.79 18.18 -25.81
C SER A 34 10.48 17.92 -25.06
N VAL A 35 9.34 17.94 -25.74
CA VAL A 35 8.02 17.66 -25.13
C VAL A 35 7.88 16.16 -24.83
N THR A 36 8.32 15.29 -25.75
CA THR A 36 8.35 13.83 -25.53
C THR A 36 9.28 13.45 -24.39
N SER A 37 10.44 14.12 -24.28
CA SER A 37 11.38 13.95 -23.17
C SER A 37 10.76 14.34 -21.83
N GLN A 38 10.05 15.48 -21.76
CA GLN A 38 9.38 15.93 -20.52
C GLN A 38 8.26 15.00 -20.11
N LEU A 39 7.46 14.52 -21.07
CA LEU A 39 6.37 13.58 -20.80
C LEU A 39 6.92 12.23 -20.28
N SER A 40 8.04 11.77 -20.84
CA SER A 40 8.75 10.58 -20.35
C SER A 40 9.29 10.76 -18.93
N GLY A 41 9.77 11.97 -18.60
CA GLY A 41 10.17 12.35 -17.24
C GLY A 41 9.01 12.27 -16.25
N ILE A 42 7.87 12.88 -16.57
CA ILE A 42 6.67 12.87 -15.71
C ILE A 42 6.19 11.43 -15.44
N VAL A 43 6.11 10.59 -16.49
CA VAL A 43 5.71 9.18 -16.34
C VAL A 43 6.70 8.43 -15.45
N ARG A 44 8.01 8.68 -15.59
CA ARG A 44 9.03 8.05 -14.76
C ARG A 44 8.91 8.46 -13.30
N ASP A 45 8.71 9.75 -13.06
CA ASP A 45 8.57 10.32 -11.71
C ASP A 45 7.30 9.80 -11.03
N GLU A 46 6.20 9.68 -11.77
CA GLU A 46 4.94 9.16 -11.24
C GLU A 46 5.03 7.66 -10.91
N ILE A 47 5.80 6.89 -11.70
CA ILE A 47 6.14 5.50 -11.38
C ILE A 47 7.00 5.41 -10.12
N GLU A 48 8.03 6.24 -9.98
CA GLU A 48 8.91 6.24 -8.80
C GLU A 48 8.17 6.70 -7.53
N LEU A 49 7.29 7.69 -7.67
CA LEU A 49 6.38 8.13 -6.63
C LEU A 49 5.42 7.02 -6.22
N ASN A 50 4.77 6.35 -7.17
CA ASN A 50 3.84 5.27 -6.89
C ASN A 50 4.55 4.04 -6.30
N LYS A 51 5.78 3.74 -6.72
CA LYS A 51 6.60 2.71 -6.06
C LYS A 51 6.84 3.05 -4.60
N THR A 52 7.22 4.29 -4.31
CA THR A 52 7.47 4.75 -2.93
C THR A 52 6.19 4.72 -2.10
N LYS A 53 5.06 5.20 -2.65
CA LYS A 53 3.75 5.12 -2.01
C LYS A 53 3.32 3.69 -1.76
N LEU A 54 3.56 2.78 -2.71
CA LEU A 54 3.24 1.36 -2.58
C LEU A 54 4.08 0.69 -1.49
N ILE A 55 5.39 0.95 -1.45
CA ILE A 55 6.28 0.41 -0.40
C ILE A 55 5.87 0.97 0.97
N ALA A 56 5.55 2.27 1.06
CA ALA A 56 5.07 2.89 2.29
C ALA A 56 3.72 2.31 2.74
N PHE A 57 2.79 2.09 1.80
CA PHE A 57 1.52 1.42 2.04
C PHE A 57 1.75 -0.01 2.52
N LEU A 58 2.59 -0.79 1.84
CA LEU A 58 2.87 -2.18 2.21
C LEU A 58 3.55 -2.28 3.59
N SER A 59 4.47 -1.37 3.90
CA SER A 59 5.15 -1.33 5.20
C SER A 59 4.19 -0.97 6.35
N ARG A 60 3.33 0.05 6.16
CA ARG A 60 2.34 0.46 7.18
C ARG A 60 1.20 -0.54 7.31
N SER A 61 0.61 -0.96 6.20
CA SER A 61 -0.48 -1.94 6.18
C SER A 61 0.01 -3.33 6.62
N GLY A 62 1.25 -3.70 6.28
CA GLY A 62 1.85 -4.98 6.66
C GLY A 62 2.06 -5.10 8.17
N LYS A 63 2.54 -4.04 8.85
CA LYS A 63 2.65 -4.02 10.32
C LYS A 63 1.28 -4.17 10.99
N GLY A 64 0.27 -3.45 10.50
CA GLY A 64 -1.09 -3.55 11.01
C GLY A 64 -1.68 -4.96 10.82
N ALA A 65 -1.54 -5.53 9.62
CA ALA A 65 -1.99 -6.88 9.32
C ALA A 65 -1.26 -7.94 10.17
N PHE A 66 0.04 -7.78 10.39
CA PHE A 66 0.82 -8.66 11.25
C PHE A 66 0.36 -8.59 12.71
N LEU A 67 0.22 -7.38 13.26
CA LEU A 67 -0.25 -7.18 14.63
C LEU A 67 -1.65 -7.74 14.85
N LEU A 68 -2.58 -7.50 13.91
CA LEU A 68 -3.92 -8.06 13.97
C LEU A 68 -3.91 -9.58 13.81
N GLY A 69 -3.07 -10.13 12.94
CA GLY A 69 -2.87 -11.57 12.80
C GLY A 69 -2.36 -12.21 14.09
N ALA A 70 -1.34 -11.62 14.73
CA ALA A 70 -0.83 -12.08 16.01
C ALA A 70 -1.88 -11.97 17.11
N ALA A 71 -2.60 -10.84 17.19
CA ALA A 71 -3.68 -10.64 18.15
C ALA A 71 -4.80 -11.68 17.98
N ALA A 72 -5.16 -12.05 16.75
CA ALA A 72 -6.13 -13.11 16.49
C ALA A 72 -5.66 -14.47 17.02
N VAL A 73 -4.38 -14.81 16.85
CA VAL A 73 -3.81 -16.05 17.42
C VAL A 73 -3.85 -16.03 18.95
N PHE A 74 -3.41 -14.95 19.58
CA PHE A 74 -3.47 -14.84 21.04
C PHE A 74 -4.91 -14.83 21.58
N ALA A 75 -5.85 -14.23 20.86
CA ALA A 75 -7.27 -14.28 21.20
C ALA A 75 -7.82 -15.71 21.18
N LEU A 76 -7.39 -16.56 20.22
CA LEU A 76 -7.76 -17.98 20.20
C LEU A 76 -7.20 -18.75 21.40
N PHE A 77 -5.92 -18.51 21.76
CA PHE A 77 -5.34 -19.10 22.98
C PHE A 77 -6.07 -18.65 24.24
N LEU A 78 -6.34 -17.36 24.37
CA LEU A 78 -7.07 -16.80 25.51
C LEU A 78 -8.48 -17.38 25.60
N LEU A 79 -9.20 -17.49 24.47
CA LEU A 79 -10.52 -18.10 24.42
C LEU A 79 -10.47 -19.56 24.89
N GLY A 80 -9.51 -20.35 24.39
CA GLY A 80 -9.34 -21.75 24.79
C GLY A 80 -9.06 -21.91 26.29
N TRP A 81 -8.12 -21.13 26.83
CA TRP A 81 -7.82 -21.12 28.27
C TRP A 81 -8.99 -20.64 29.12
N THR A 82 -9.76 -19.67 28.64
CA THR A 82 -10.97 -19.20 29.34
C THR A 82 -12.02 -20.30 29.41
N LEU A 83 -12.30 -20.97 28.30
CA LEU A 83 -13.23 -22.10 28.25
C LEU A 83 -12.78 -23.24 29.16
N HIS A 84 -11.49 -23.57 29.15
CA HIS A 84 -10.93 -24.58 30.05
C HIS A 84 -10.99 -24.17 31.53
N THR A 85 -10.79 -22.89 31.84
CA THR A 85 -10.96 -22.37 33.21
C THR A 85 -12.43 -22.49 33.67
N ILE A 86 -13.37 -22.18 32.78
CA ILE A 86 -14.82 -22.37 33.04
C ILE A 86 -15.12 -23.86 33.24
N GLU A 87 -14.54 -24.74 32.42
CA GLU A 87 -14.68 -26.19 32.56
C GLU A 87 -14.25 -26.67 33.94
N ILE A 88 -13.05 -26.27 34.38
CA ILE A 88 -12.52 -26.61 35.71
C ILE A 88 -13.43 -26.05 36.80
N ALA A 89 -13.89 -24.80 36.67
CA ALA A 89 -14.80 -24.20 37.64
C ALA A 89 -16.13 -24.96 37.74
N LEU A 90 -16.71 -25.40 36.61
CA LEU A 90 -17.90 -26.24 36.60
C LEU A 90 -17.63 -27.62 37.19
N SER A 91 -16.44 -28.18 36.97
CA SER A 91 -16.07 -29.51 37.47
C SER A 91 -16.01 -29.59 39.00
N LEU A 92 -16.01 -28.44 39.70
CA LEU A 92 -16.12 -28.38 41.17
C LEU A 92 -17.50 -28.78 41.68
N VAL A 93 -18.54 -28.65 40.86
CA VAL A 93 -19.95 -28.89 41.24
C VAL A 93 -20.62 -30.03 40.47
N LEU A 94 -20.05 -30.48 39.35
CA LEU A 94 -20.53 -31.61 38.56
C LEU A 94 -19.35 -32.43 37.98
N PRO A 95 -19.55 -33.69 37.54
CA PRO A 95 -18.48 -34.50 36.97
C PRO A 95 -17.84 -33.85 35.73
N ALA A 96 -16.53 -33.99 35.59
CA ALA A 96 -15.76 -33.37 34.50
C ALA A 96 -16.36 -33.61 33.10
N TRP A 97 -16.84 -34.84 32.82
CA TRP A 97 -17.45 -35.18 31.53
C TRP A 97 -18.70 -34.34 31.22
N ALA A 98 -19.50 -34.01 32.23
CA ALA A 98 -20.70 -33.18 32.06
C ALA A 98 -20.32 -31.71 31.88
N SER A 99 -19.27 -31.22 32.55
CA SER A 99 -18.74 -29.87 32.37
C SER A 99 -18.25 -29.65 30.94
N SER A 100 -17.48 -30.60 30.39
CA SER A 100 -17.00 -30.55 29.01
C SER A 100 -18.17 -30.57 28.02
N LEU A 101 -19.20 -31.41 28.24
CA LEU A 101 -20.38 -31.47 27.37
C LEU A 101 -21.18 -30.17 27.33
N ILE A 102 -21.31 -29.47 28.46
CA ILE A 102 -21.99 -28.16 28.51
C ILE A 102 -21.25 -27.14 27.63
N ILE A 103 -19.93 -27.07 27.77
CA ILE A 103 -19.10 -26.13 26.99
C ILE A 103 -19.14 -26.48 25.50
N VAL A 104 -19.03 -27.76 25.15
CA VAL A 104 -19.17 -28.23 23.77
C VAL A 104 -20.57 -27.89 23.22
N GLY A 105 -21.62 -28.13 24.00
CA GLY A 105 -23.00 -27.82 23.64
C GLY A 105 -23.24 -26.33 23.37
N ILE A 106 -22.56 -25.44 24.10
CA ILE A 106 -22.60 -23.99 23.87
C ILE A 106 -21.80 -23.59 22.63
N LEU A 107 -20.62 -24.18 22.40
CA LEU A 107 -19.78 -23.87 21.24
C LEU A 107 -20.38 -24.37 19.92
N LEU A 108 -21.10 -25.49 19.95
CA LEU A 108 -21.66 -26.15 18.77
C LEU A 108 -22.56 -25.25 17.91
N PRO A 109 -23.45 -24.40 18.47
CA PRO A 109 -24.17 -23.39 17.67
C PRO A 109 -23.34 -22.14 17.37
N ILE A 110 -22.44 -21.71 18.27
CA ILE A 110 -21.66 -20.47 18.10
C ILE A 110 -20.70 -20.58 16.92
N VAL A 111 -19.93 -21.66 16.84
CA VAL A 111 -18.92 -21.89 15.80
C VAL A 111 -19.49 -21.79 14.38
N PRO A 112 -20.57 -22.51 13.99
CA PRO A 112 -21.11 -22.39 12.64
C PRO A 112 -21.66 -21.00 12.37
N ILE A 113 -22.31 -20.32 13.34
CA ILE A 113 -22.81 -18.95 13.14
C ILE A 113 -21.65 -18.00 12.83
N LEU A 114 -20.57 -18.04 13.62
CA LEU A 114 -19.38 -17.23 13.39
C LEU A 114 -18.71 -17.58 12.05
N ALA A 115 -18.63 -18.86 11.71
CA ALA A 115 -18.08 -19.31 10.43
C ALA A 115 -18.89 -18.77 9.23
N LEU A 116 -20.22 -18.87 9.28
CA LEU A 116 -21.10 -18.32 8.25
C LEU A 116 -20.94 -16.80 8.12
N LEU A 117 -20.92 -16.07 9.24
CA LEU A 117 -20.73 -14.62 9.22
C LEU A 117 -19.36 -14.22 8.68
N GLY A 118 -18.30 -14.94 9.07
CA GLY A 118 -16.95 -14.74 8.56
C GLY A 118 -16.87 -14.97 7.05
N ILE A 119 -17.42 -16.08 6.55
CA ILE A 119 -17.46 -16.37 5.11
C ILE A 119 -18.21 -15.28 4.34
N ARG A 120 -19.35 -14.81 4.87
CA ARG A 120 -20.14 -13.73 4.23
C ARG A 120 -19.39 -12.42 4.19
N SER A 121 -18.73 -12.06 5.29
CA SER A 121 -17.87 -10.86 5.36
C SER A 121 -16.72 -10.93 4.37
N LEU A 122 -16.05 -12.09 4.27
CA LEU A 122 -14.93 -12.29 3.37
C LEU A 122 -15.34 -12.24 1.89
N LYS A 123 -16.49 -12.83 1.54
CA LYS A 123 -17.07 -12.74 0.19
C LYS A 123 -17.36 -11.29 -0.19
N SER A 124 -17.99 -10.53 0.70
CA SER A 124 -18.26 -9.11 0.46
C SER A 124 -16.97 -8.30 0.29
N ALA A 125 -15.93 -8.57 1.09
CA ALA A 125 -14.64 -7.91 0.94
C ALA A 125 -13.94 -8.24 -0.40
N GLN A 126 -14.12 -9.46 -0.92
CA GLN A 126 -13.56 -9.87 -2.22
C GLN A 126 -14.24 -9.20 -3.42
N GLU A 127 -15.53 -8.86 -3.32
CA GLU A 127 -16.27 -8.15 -4.38
C GLU A 127 -15.67 -6.77 -4.70
N TYR A 128 -15.03 -6.13 -3.73
CA TYR A 128 -14.39 -4.81 -3.89
C TYR A 128 -12.87 -4.90 -4.12
N ARG A 129 -12.31 -6.09 -4.35
CA ARG A 129 -10.86 -6.25 -4.53
C ARG A 129 -10.44 -5.63 -5.88
N PRO A 130 -9.56 -4.60 -5.90
CA PRO A 130 -9.02 -4.09 -7.15
C PRO A 130 -8.21 -5.20 -7.82
N ASP A 131 -8.47 -5.48 -9.11
CA ASP A 131 -7.69 -6.41 -9.90
C ASP A 131 -6.68 -5.65 -10.77
N PRO A 132 -5.44 -5.45 -10.28
CA PRO A 132 -4.40 -4.81 -11.07
C PRO A 132 -3.98 -5.62 -12.31
N ALA A 133 -4.24 -6.93 -12.37
CA ALA A 133 -3.94 -7.73 -13.56
C ALA A 133 -5.03 -7.55 -14.64
N ALA A 134 -6.30 -7.45 -14.24
CA ALA A 134 -7.40 -7.11 -15.14
C ALA A 134 -7.27 -5.70 -15.72
N SER A 135 -6.82 -4.72 -14.93
CA SER A 135 -6.62 -3.36 -15.45
C SER A 135 -5.51 -3.31 -16.50
N ILE A 136 -4.38 -4.00 -16.29
CA ILE A 136 -3.27 -4.07 -17.25
C ILE A 136 -3.67 -4.81 -18.54
N THR A 137 -4.42 -5.91 -18.44
CA THR A 137 -4.91 -6.65 -19.61
C THR A 137 -5.99 -5.91 -20.38
N ALA A 138 -6.89 -5.20 -19.70
CA ALA A 138 -7.87 -4.32 -20.33
C ALA A 138 -7.18 -3.17 -21.10
N THR A 139 -6.14 -2.56 -20.52
CA THR A 139 -5.34 -1.54 -21.21
C THR A 139 -4.61 -2.11 -22.43
N LYS A 140 -4.01 -3.31 -22.32
CA LYS A 140 -3.39 -3.99 -23.46
C LYS A 140 -4.38 -4.24 -24.61
N LYS A 141 -5.57 -4.76 -24.27
CA LYS A 141 -6.63 -5.07 -25.25
C LYS A 141 -7.20 -3.80 -25.91
N ALA A 142 -7.30 -2.71 -25.17
CA ALA A 142 -7.72 -1.42 -25.71
C ALA A 142 -6.70 -0.85 -26.71
N ILE A 143 -5.40 -1.04 -26.46
CA ILE A 143 -4.31 -0.63 -27.36
C ILE A 143 -4.33 -1.48 -28.64
N GLU A 144 -4.45 -2.81 -28.54
CA GLU A 144 -4.56 -3.70 -29.71
C GLU A 144 -5.79 -3.38 -30.58
N LYS A 145 -6.94 -3.09 -29.96
CA LYS A 145 -8.17 -2.71 -30.68
C LYS A 145 -8.11 -1.32 -31.31
N GLY A 146 -7.32 -0.39 -30.75
CA GLY A 146 -7.09 0.94 -31.33
C GLY A 146 -6.06 0.95 -32.45
N LEU A 147 -5.12 -0.01 -32.46
CA LEU A 147 -4.08 -0.15 -33.49
C LEU A 147 -4.47 -1.07 -34.66
N GLY A 148 -5.41 -2.00 -34.45
CA GLY A 148 -6.03 -2.76 -35.51
C GLY A 148 -7.25 -2.03 -36.07
N LYS A 149 -7.18 -1.59 -37.33
CA LYS A 149 -8.37 -1.23 -38.13
C LYS A 149 -9.36 -2.39 -38.20
#